data_AF-A0A1X6PE19-F1
#
_entry.id   AF-A0A1X6PE19-F1
#
_cell.length_a   1.000
_cell.length_b   1.000
_cell.length_c   1.000
_cell.angle_alpha   90.00
_cell.angle_beta   90.00
_cell.angle_gamma   90.00
#
_symmetry.space_group_name_H-M   'P 1'
#
loop_
_entity.id
_entity.type
_entity.pdbx_description
1 polymer ?
#
loop_
_entity_poly.entity_id
_entity_poly.type
_entity_poly.pdbx_seq_one_letter_code
_entity_poly.pdbx_strand_id
1 'polypeptide(L)'
;MASTLVVPLQLVMLGADALFAMHSRLRQEVTGADTVPVAKCDTIFDEMFQNIFESALAEGMFRLQPPLPSVALRAWLRGVLTHPSVRMDGASHERLFRMVAAGISSQLLRATPAPSRVAGLPATKLSALASLLRDVRLREEATRIHNAVGVFYSALPPGEAARLRFAALASLADVPRPPVDALVRELLQLPSGHLAPPPQGAGRRSLGLVRVFNDAGEVRSEYTIAVAGNHAFDELAREDAAREEAALAGGGVPPPMATRRTLRCRRGRPTRRTSGG
;
A
#
# COMPACT_ATOMS: atom_id res chain seq x y z
N MET A 1 18.61 -4.29 -16.15
CA MET A 1 19.07 -2.94 -15.76
C MET A 1 18.01 -2.32 -14.86
N ALA A 2 18.40 -1.68 -13.76
CA ALA A 2 17.48 -1.01 -12.84
C ALA A 2 16.98 0.30 -13.46
N SER A 3 15.73 0.70 -13.15
CA SER A 3 15.13 1.95 -13.65
C SER A 3 15.85 3.17 -13.06
N THR A 4 16.18 4.14 -13.90
CA THR A 4 16.72 5.46 -13.49
C THR A 4 15.63 6.46 -13.09
N LEU A 5 14.36 6.06 -13.20
CA LEU A 5 13.19 6.87 -12.88
C LEU A 5 12.66 6.61 -11.46
N VAL A 6 13.35 5.78 -10.68
CA VAL A 6 12.82 5.20 -9.44
C VAL A 6 12.90 6.15 -8.24
N VAL A 7 13.79 7.14 -8.25
CA VAL A 7 14.03 7.98 -7.06
C VAL A 7 12.83 8.81 -6.63
N PRO A 8 12.05 9.47 -7.51
CA PRO A 8 10.82 10.12 -7.09
C PRO A 8 9.86 9.17 -6.39
N LEU A 9 9.69 7.95 -6.92
CA LEU A 9 8.91 6.92 -6.24
C LEU A 9 9.47 6.63 -4.84
N GLN A 10 10.78 6.42 -4.70
CA GLN A 10 11.38 6.06 -3.41
C GLN A 10 11.21 7.17 -2.37
N LEU A 11 11.57 8.41 -2.71
CA LEU A 11 11.57 9.52 -1.77
C LEU A 11 10.16 9.98 -1.42
N VAL A 12 9.25 10.09 -2.40
CA VAL A 12 7.85 10.46 -2.11
C VAL A 12 7.16 9.40 -1.26
N MET A 13 7.33 8.12 -1.60
CA MET A 13 6.69 7.04 -0.84
C MET A 13 7.24 6.98 0.59
N LEU A 14 8.55 7.07 0.76
CA LEU A 14 9.22 7.03 2.06
C LEU A 14 8.86 8.23 2.93
N GLY A 15 8.94 9.44 2.37
CA GLY A 15 8.58 10.68 3.07
C GLY A 15 7.11 10.70 3.47
N ALA A 16 6.21 10.34 2.55
CA ALA A 16 4.78 10.36 2.84
C ALA A 16 4.34 9.30 3.86
N ASP A 17 4.81 8.05 3.73
CA ASP A 17 4.46 7.02 4.71
C ASP A 17 5.05 7.30 6.09
N ALA A 18 6.23 7.93 6.15
CA ALA A 18 6.77 8.43 7.41
C ALA A 18 5.91 9.53 8.01
N LEU A 19 5.47 10.51 7.23
CA LEU A 19 4.56 11.57 7.68
C LEU A 19 3.23 11.02 8.19
N PHE A 20 2.62 10.05 7.50
CA PHE A 20 1.39 9.42 7.98
C PHE A 20 1.58 8.70 9.32
N ALA A 21 2.71 8.01 9.49
CA ALA A 21 3.05 7.37 10.76
C ALA A 21 3.25 8.40 11.87
N MET A 22 3.96 9.50 11.59
CA MET A 22 4.17 10.58 12.54
C MET A 22 2.87 11.30 12.91
N HIS A 23 2.02 11.62 11.93
CA HIS A 23 0.70 12.20 12.16
C HIS A 23 -0.16 11.29 13.06
N SER A 24 -0.22 9.99 12.77
CA SER A 24 -0.98 9.03 13.59
C SER A 24 -0.46 8.99 15.02
N ARG A 25 0.86 9.02 15.22
CA ARG A 25 1.47 9.00 16.55
C ARG A 25 1.21 10.29 17.33
N LEU A 26 1.41 11.45 16.70
CA LEU A 26 1.11 12.76 17.31
C LEU A 26 -0.35 12.83 17.77
N ARG A 27 -1.27 12.27 16.98
CA ARG A 27 -2.71 12.21 17.31
C ARG A 27 -3.05 11.21 18.42
N GLN A 28 -2.31 10.10 18.54
CA GLN A 28 -2.47 9.16 19.65
C GLN A 28 -1.96 9.75 20.97
N GLU A 29 -0.88 10.53 20.94
CA GLU A 29 -0.36 11.23 22.12
C GLU A 29 -1.37 12.27 22.65
N VAL A 30 -2.16 12.91 21.77
CA VAL A 30 -3.29 13.79 22.17
C VAL A 30 -4.38 13.03 22.97
N THR A 31 -4.54 11.74 22.74
CA THR A 31 -5.53 10.91 23.47
C THR A 31 -4.97 10.26 24.75
N GLY A 32 -3.66 10.44 25.02
CA GLY A 32 -2.98 9.95 26.23
C GLY A 32 -2.91 11.00 27.35
N ALA A 33 -2.31 10.63 28.48
CA ALA A 33 -2.19 11.48 29.66
C ALA A 33 -1.29 12.73 29.47
N ASP A 34 -0.41 12.72 28.45
CA ASP A 34 0.44 13.86 28.05
C ASP A 34 -0.16 14.54 26.81
N THR A 35 -1.14 15.41 27.04
CA THR A 35 -1.92 16.05 25.97
C THR A 35 -1.10 17.11 25.22
N VAL A 36 -0.56 16.75 24.05
CA VAL A 36 -0.10 17.75 23.08
C VAL A 36 -1.33 18.41 22.46
N PRO A 37 -1.46 19.74 22.44
CA PRO A 37 -2.60 20.39 21.81
C PRO A 37 -2.68 20.05 20.32
N VAL A 38 -3.88 19.78 19.81
CA VAL A 38 -4.12 19.44 18.39
C VAL A 38 -3.47 20.45 17.44
N ALA A 39 -3.62 21.75 17.72
CA ALA A 39 -3.02 22.80 16.90
C ALA A 39 -1.49 22.68 16.82
N LYS A 40 -0.83 22.24 17.90
CA LYS A 40 0.61 22.02 17.91
C LYS A 40 1.00 20.78 17.10
N CYS A 41 0.19 19.71 17.14
CA CYS A 41 0.40 18.55 16.28
C CYS A 41 0.31 18.92 14.79
N ASP A 42 -0.65 19.77 14.43
CA ASP A 42 -0.83 20.24 13.05
C ASP A 42 0.35 21.11 12.60
N THR A 43 0.83 22.02 13.45
CA THR A 43 2.04 22.81 13.16
C THR A 43 3.27 21.93 12.98
N ILE A 44 3.48 20.95 13.87
CA ILE A 44 4.61 20.00 13.76
C ILE A 44 4.51 19.20 12.44
N PHE A 45 3.30 18.80 12.06
CA PHE A 45 3.08 18.05 10.81
C PHE A 45 3.40 18.90 9.58
N ASP A 46 2.93 20.15 9.54
CA ASP A 46 3.21 21.11 8.47
C ASP A 46 4.74 21.37 8.35
N GLU A 47 5.44 21.59 9.47
CA GLU A 47 6.90 21.78 9.51
C GLU A 47 7.67 20.55 9.04
N MET A 48 7.25 19.34 9.42
CA MET A 48 7.86 18.10 8.93
C MET A 48 7.64 17.89 7.43
N PHE A 49 6.44 18.19 6.93
CA PHE A 49 6.15 18.12 5.50
C PHE A 49 7.09 19.04 4.72
N GLN A 50 7.25 20.27 5.19
CA GLN A 50 8.17 21.22 4.58
C GLN A 50 9.60 20.65 4.57
N ASN A 51 10.13 20.20 5.71
CA ASN A 51 11.50 19.65 5.79
C ASN A 51 11.75 18.49 4.82
N ILE A 52 10.79 17.57 4.70
CA ILE A 52 10.88 16.40 3.82
C ILE A 52 10.93 16.80 2.35
N PHE A 53 9.97 17.62 1.91
CA PHE A 53 9.78 17.87 0.50
C PHE A 53 10.61 19.05 -0.02
N GLU A 54 10.95 20.02 0.82
CA GLU A 54 11.94 21.06 0.49
C GLU A 54 13.31 20.42 0.23
N SER A 55 13.73 19.49 1.08
CA SER A 55 14.98 18.74 0.89
C SER A 55 14.93 17.80 -0.32
N ALA A 56 13.83 17.07 -0.51
CA ALA A 56 13.68 16.16 -1.66
C ALA A 56 13.70 16.90 -3.00
N LEU A 57 13.05 18.06 -3.07
CA LEU A 57 13.08 18.91 -4.26
C LEU A 57 14.47 19.50 -4.49
N ALA A 58 15.15 19.95 -3.42
CA ALA A 58 16.50 20.49 -3.50
C ALA A 58 17.54 19.48 -3.98
N GLU A 59 17.38 18.20 -3.65
CA GLU A 59 18.26 17.12 -4.11
C GLU A 59 18.04 16.72 -5.58
N GLY A 60 17.06 17.34 -6.27
CA GLY A 60 16.78 17.05 -7.67
C GLY A 60 16.11 15.69 -7.83
N MET A 61 15.18 15.33 -6.93
CA MET A 61 14.42 14.07 -6.95
C MET A 61 13.91 13.66 -8.33
N PHE A 62 13.56 14.61 -9.21
CA PHE A 62 13.09 14.37 -10.59
C PHE A 62 14.21 14.27 -11.64
N ARG A 63 15.43 13.91 -11.24
CA ARG A 63 16.53 13.62 -12.16
C ARG A 63 16.63 12.12 -12.44
N LEU A 64 17.13 11.78 -13.63
CA LEU A 64 17.44 10.40 -13.99
C LEU A 64 18.66 9.94 -13.21
N GLN A 65 18.49 8.99 -12.30
CA GLN A 65 19.56 8.54 -11.43
C GLN A 65 19.33 7.10 -10.94
N PRO A 66 20.40 6.36 -10.61
CA PRO A 66 20.26 4.99 -10.14
C PRO A 66 19.42 4.90 -8.85
N PRO A 67 18.82 3.72 -8.57
CA PRO A 67 18.07 3.51 -7.34
C PRO A 67 18.90 3.82 -6.10
N LEU A 68 18.30 4.51 -5.14
CA LEU A 68 18.93 4.71 -3.84
C LEU A 68 18.93 3.38 -3.07
N PRO A 69 20.06 2.95 -2.49
CA PRO A 69 20.10 1.78 -1.62
C PRO A 69 19.43 2.06 -0.27
N SER A 70 19.04 1.02 0.47
CA SER A 70 18.35 1.15 1.76
C SER A 70 19.13 2.01 2.77
N VAL A 71 20.47 1.95 2.74
CA VAL A 71 21.33 2.75 3.62
C VAL A 71 21.19 4.24 3.34
N ALA A 72 21.10 4.64 2.06
CA ALA A 72 20.91 6.03 1.66
C ALA A 72 19.50 6.51 2.01
N LEU A 73 18.48 5.67 1.76
CA LEU A 73 17.09 5.96 2.12
C LEU A 73 16.93 6.13 3.64
N ARG A 74 17.60 5.30 4.43
CA ARG A 74 17.60 5.38 5.90
C ARG A 74 18.29 6.66 6.40
N ALA A 75 19.41 7.02 5.81
CA ALA A 75 20.14 8.25 6.15
C ALA A 75 19.33 9.49 5.79
N TRP A 76 18.75 9.52 4.59
CA TRP A 76 17.86 10.59 4.13
C TRP A 76 16.68 10.74 5.07
N LEU A 77 15.95 9.65 5.39
CA LEU A 77 14.80 9.69 6.28
C LEU A 77 15.15 10.25 7.67
N ARG A 78 16.31 9.87 8.21
CA ARG A 78 16.79 10.39 9.49
C ARG A 78 17.05 11.90 9.43
N GLY A 79 17.63 12.40 8.34
CA GLY A 79 17.91 13.82 8.16
C GLY A 79 16.64 14.66 8.02
N VAL A 80 15.64 14.18 7.28
CA VAL A 80 14.42 14.96 7.01
C VAL A 80 13.37 14.91 8.14
N LEU A 81 13.41 13.88 9.00
CA LEU A 81 12.51 13.76 10.16
C LEU A 81 13.00 14.49 11.41
N THR A 82 14.14 15.17 11.34
CA THR A 82 14.68 15.90 12.48
C THR A 82 13.78 17.10 12.79
N HIS A 83 13.14 17.11 13.96
CA HIS A 83 12.24 18.19 14.36
C HIS A 83 12.43 18.53 15.86
N PRO A 84 12.57 19.82 16.26
CA PRO A 84 12.88 20.20 17.65
C PRO A 84 11.88 19.67 18.68
N SER A 85 10.60 19.60 18.31
CA SER A 85 9.51 19.11 19.16
C SER A 85 9.34 17.59 19.17
N VAL A 86 10.06 16.85 18.33
CA VAL A 86 9.95 15.39 18.23
C VAL A 86 11.30 14.75 18.47
N ARG A 87 11.44 14.13 19.63
CA ARG A 87 12.65 13.38 19.99
C ARG A 87 12.47 11.92 19.63
N MET A 88 13.26 11.46 18.67
CA MET A 88 13.37 10.05 18.30
C MET A 88 14.80 9.60 18.52
N ASP A 89 14.98 8.51 19.26
CA ASP A 89 16.27 7.85 19.36
C ASP A 89 16.57 7.03 18.09
N GLY A 90 17.82 6.59 17.95
CA GLY A 90 18.25 5.80 16.79
C GLY A 90 17.43 4.52 16.60
N ALA A 91 16.99 3.89 17.68
CA ALA A 91 16.15 2.69 17.64
C ALA A 91 14.74 2.99 17.11
N SER A 92 14.12 4.11 17.53
CA SER A 92 12.81 4.53 17.03
C SER A 92 12.87 4.91 15.55
N HIS A 93 13.93 5.59 15.11
CA HIS A 93 14.15 5.85 13.68
C HIS A 93 14.26 4.56 12.87
N GLU A 94 15.01 3.58 13.36
CA GLU A 94 15.15 2.29 12.65
C GLU A 94 13.82 1.52 12.61
N ARG A 95 13.03 1.52 13.69
CA ARG A 95 11.69 0.90 13.70
C ARG A 95 10.75 1.58 12.70
N LEU A 96 10.74 2.92 12.67
CA LEU A 96 9.95 3.69 11.72
C LEU A 96 10.35 3.36 10.27
N PHE A 97 11.66 3.36 9.99
CA PHE A 97 12.17 3.00 8.67
C PHE A 97 11.74 1.60 8.23
N ARG A 98 11.86 0.59 9.10
CA ARG A 98 11.42 -0.80 8.80
C ARG A 98 9.92 -0.89 8.54
N MET A 99 9.12 -0.21 9.35
CA MET A 99 7.67 -0.17 9.19
C MET A 99 7.29 0.45 7.85
N VAL A 100 7.85 1.61 7.51
CA VAL A 100 7.59 2.29 6.24
C VAL A 100 8.08 1.45 5.06
N ALA A 101 9.29 0.90 5.11
CA ALA A 101 9.84 0.04 4.08
C ALA A 101 8.97 -1.20 3.82
N ALA A 102 8.42 -1.81 4.87
CA ALA A 102 7.47 -2.92 4.76
C ALA A 102 6.15 -2.48 4.12
N GLY A 103 5.62 -1.31 4.49
CA GLY A 103 4.43 -0.71 3.89
C GLY A 103 4.60 -0.45 2.39
N ILE A 104 5.69 0.19 2.00
CA ILE A 104 6.04 0.46 0.59
C ILE A 104 6.19 -0.85 -0.19
N SER A 105 6.93 -1.82 0.37
CA SER A 105 7.10 -3.13 -0.27
C SER A 105 5.76 -3.83 -0.51
N SER A 106 4.86 -3.80 0.48
CA SER A 106 3.52 -4.37 0.36
C SER A 106 2.69 -3.69 -0.74
N GLN A 107 2.69 -2.36 -0.78
CA GLN A 107 1.98 -1.59 -1.81
C GLN A 107 2.53 -1.89 -3.21
N LEU A 108 3.85 -1.93 -3.37
CA LEU A 108 4.51 -2.26 -4.64
C LEU A 108 4.26 -3.71 -5.07
N LEU A 109 4.22 -4.66 -4.14
CA LEU A 109 3.91 -6.06 -4.46
C LEU A 109 2.46 -6.23 -4.95
N ARG A 110 1.52 -5.49 -4.36
CA ARG A 110 0.10 -5.49 -4.71
C ARG A 110 -0.22 -4.70 -5.97
N ALA A 111 0.54 -3.65 -6.27
CA ALA A 111 0.34 -2.86 -7.48
C ALA A 111 0.54 -3.72 -8.72
N THR A 112 -0.46 -3.85 -9.59
CA THR A 112 -0.26 -4.48 -10.91
C THR A 112 0.80 -3.69 -11.68
N PRO A 113 1.57 -4.33 -12.58
CA PRO A 113 2.62 -3.65 -13.35
C PRO A 113 2.08 -2.66 -14.41
N ALA A 114 0.83 -2.23 -14.29
CA ALA A 114 0.27 -1.17 -15.12
C ALA A 114 0.94 0.17 -14.76
N PRO A 115 1.39 0.96 -15.75
CA PRO A 115 2.04 2.25 -15.50
C PRO A 115 1.27 3.17 -14.57
N SER A 116 -0.05 3.30 -14.78
CA SER A 116 -0.93 4.13 -13.95
C SER A 116 -0.98 3.69 -12.49
N ARG A 117 -0.85 2.39 -12.21
CA ARG A 117 -0.89 1.85 -10.85
C ARG A 117 0.42 2.06 -10.11
N VAL A 118 1.56 1.92 -10.80
CA VAL A 118 2.88 2.14 -10.18
C VAL A 118 3.17 3.63 -10.01
N ALA A 119 2.95 4.43 -11.05
CA ALA A 119 3.13 5.89 -11.01
C ALA A 119 2.07 6.60 -10.14
N GLY A 120 0.89 5.99 -9.98
CA GLY A 120 -0.19 6.54 -9.16
C GLY A 120 0.08 6.48 -7.66
N LEU A 121 0.89 5.53 -7.17
CA LEU A 121 1.20 5.39 -5.74
C LEU A 121 1.72 6.71 -5.09
N PRO A 122 2.78 7.37 -5.61
CA PRO A 122 3.26 8.62 -5.04
C PRO A 122 2.24 9.75 -5.19
N ALA A 123 1.51 9.80 -6.32
CA ALA A 123 0.49 10.81 -6.57
C ALA A 123 -0.67 10.73 -5.56
N THR A 124 -1.19 9.53 -5.28
CA THR A 124 -2.23 9.29 -4.27
C THR A 124 -1.76 9.73 -2.88
N LYS A 125 -0.52 9.43 -2.51
CA LYS A 125 0.03 9.85 -1.21
C LYS A 125 0.12 11.37 -1.08
N LEU A 126 0.60 12.05 -2.10
CA LEU A 126 0.69 13.52 -2.11
C LEU A 126 -0.69 14.18 -2.02
N SER A 127 -1.68 13.63 -2.73
CA SER A 127 -3.07 14.11 -2.61
C SER A 127 -3.63 13.91 -1.21
N ALA A 128 -3.35 12.76 -0.58
CA ALA A 128 -3.77 12.49 0.79
C ALA A 128 -3.05 13.42 1.80
N LEU A 129 -1.75 13.65 1.65
CA LEU A 129 -1.01 14.60 2.48
C LEU A 129 -1.57 16.02 2.34
N ALA A 130 -1.87 16.47 1.12
CA ALA A 130 -2.47 17.79 0.88
C ALA A 130 -3.78 17.99 1.65
N SER A 131 -4.56 16.93 1.89
CA SER A 131 -5.78 17.01 2.70
C SER A 131 -5.54 17.18 4.20
N LEU A 132 -4.34 16.83 4.68
CA LEU A 132 -3.96 16.90 6.10
C LEU A 132 -3.24 18.21 6.46
N LEU A 133 -2.63 18.89 5.49
CA LEU A 133 -1.90 20.14 5.70
C LEU A 133 -2.84 21.30 6.00
N ARG A 134 -2.48 22.15 6.97
CA ARG A 134 -3.28 23.32 7.35
C ARG A 134 -2.88 24.55 6.55
N ASP A 135 -1.58 24.78 6.38
CA ASP A 135 -1.07 25.88 5.57
C ASP A 135 -1.49 25.73 4.09
N VAL A 136 -2.09 26.79 3.53
CA VAL A 136 -2.47 26.88 2.12
C VAL A 136 -1.24 26.72 1.22
N ARG A 137 -0.11 27.35 1.58
CA ARG A 137 1.13 27.31 0.79
C ARG A 137 1.70 25.89 0.71
N LEU A 138 1.63 25.14 1.80
CA LEU A 138 2.09 23.75 1.82
C LEU A 138 1.16 22.83 1.03
N ARG A 139 -0.15 23.10 1.02
CA ARG A 139 -1.10 22.39 0.15
C ARG A 139 -0.86 22.65 -1.33
N GLU A 140 -0.60 23.91 -1.69
CA GLU A 140 -0.19 24.28 -3.03
C GLU A 140 1.12 23.58 -3.41
N GLU A 141 2.07 23.49 -2.49
CA GLU A 141 3.32 22.76 -2.70
C GLU A 141 3.10 21.26 -2.92
N ALA A 142 2.32 20.60 -2.05
CA ALA A 142 1.94 19.20 -2.24
C ALA A 142 1.28 18.95 -3.61
N THR A 143 0.44 19.89 -4.06
CA THR A 143 -0.20 19.86 -5.37
C THR A 143 0.82 20.05 -6.50
N ARG A 144 1.79 20.97 -6.36
CA ARG A 144 2.89 21.14 -7.32
C ARG A 144 3.71 19.86 -7.48
N ILE A 145 4.08 19.22 -6.37
CA ILE A 145 4.83 17.96 -6.38
C ILE A 145 3.98 16.85 -7.00
N HIS A 146 2.69 16.77 -6.67
CA HIS A 146 1.76 15.81 -7.26
C HIS A 146 1.72 15.95 -8.79
N ASN A 147 1.58 17.17 -9.29
CA ASN A 147 1.59 17.45 -10.72
C ASN A 147 2.94 17.10 -11.36
N ALA A 148 4.06 17.43 -10.69
CA ALA A 148 5.39 17.09 -11.18
C ALA A 148 5.59 15.57 -11.29
N VAL A 149 5.12 14.78 -10.32
CA VAL A 149 5.10 13.31 -10.38
C VAL A 149 4.26 12.83 -11.56
N GLY A 150 3.08 13.42 -11.78
CA GLY A 150 2.22 13.11 -12.91
C GLY A 150 2.90 13.36 -14.27
N VAL A 151 3.56 14.51 -14.43
CA VAL A 151 4.31 14.85 -15.64
C VAL A 151 5.51 13.92 -15.81
N PHE A 152 6.28 13.66 -14.75
CA PHE A 152 7.49 12.84 -14.78
C PHE A 152 7.21 11.39 -15.21
N TYR A 153 6.05 10.84 -14.83
CA TYR A 153 5.63 9.48 -15.19
C TYR A 153 4.58 9.41 -16.31
N SER A 154 4.24 10.53 -16.94
CA SER A 154 3.14 10.63 -17.93
C SER A 154 3.27 9.65 -19.10
N ALA A 155 4.50 9.39 -19.56
CA ALA A 155 4.78 8.52 -20.70
C ALA A 155 5.45 7.19 -20.30
N LEU A 156 5.20 6.68 -19.08
CA LEU A 156 5.88 5.49 -18.56
C LEU A 156 5.45 4.21 -19.31
N PRO A 157 6.34 3.53 -20.06
CA PRO A 157 5.98 2.28 -20.73
C PRO A 157 5.74 1.13 -19.72
N PRO A 158 4.90 0.12 -20.03
CA PRO A 158 4.65 -1.02 -19.13
C PRO A 158 5.93 -1.75 -18.67
N GLY A 159 6.90 -1.93 -19.58
CA GLY A 159 8.18 -2.55 -19.24
C GLY A 159 9.02 -1.70 -18.28
N GLU A 160 8.95 -0.37 -18.39
CA GLU A 160 9.62 0.54 -17.47
C GLU A 160 8.92 0.60 -16.12
N ALA A 161 7.58 0.55 -16.09
CA ALA A 161 6.80 0.44 -14.86
C ALA A 161 7.17 -0.82 -14.06
N ALA A 162 7.35 -1.95 -14.74
CA ALA A 162 7.83 -3.19 -14.12
C ALA A 162 9.27 -3.03 -13.58
N ARG A 163 10.17 -2.39 -14.34
CA ARG A 163 11.56 -2.12 -13.89
C ARG A 163 11.61 -1.18 -12.70
N LEU A 164 10.78 -0.15 -12.68
CA LEU A 164 10.67 0.83 -11.60
C LEU A 164 10.17 0.16 -10.32
N ARG A 165 9.10 -0.66 -10.42
CA ARG A 165 8.61 -1.47 -9.32
C ARG A 165 9.70 -2.41 -8.77
N PHE A 166 10.39 -3.14 -9.66
CA PHE A 166 11.45 -4.07 -9.25
C PHE A 166 12.62 -3.34 -8.60
N ALA A 167 13.06 -2.21 -9.17
CA ALA A 167 14.14 -1.41 -8.61
C ALA A 167 13.82 -0.90 -7.20
N ALA A 168 12.60 -0.40 -6.98
CA ALA A 168 12.17 0.06 -5.67
C ALA A 168 12.10 -1.09 -4.63
N LEU A 169 11.63 -2.28 -5.03
CA LEU A 169 11.63 -3.47 -4.18
C LEU A 169 13.05 -3.96 -3.87
N ALA A 170 13.93 -3.96 -4.87
CA ALA A 170 15.33 -4.38 -4.71
C ALA A 170 16.08 -3.46 -3.74
N SER A 171 15.82 -2.15 -3.78
CA SER A 171 16.40 -1.18 -2.85
C SER A 171 16.00 -1.38 -1.38
N LEU A 172 14.97 -2.17 -1.11
CA LEU A 172 14.48 -2.49 0.25
C LEU A 172 14.66 -3.97 0.60
N ALA A 173 15.35 -4.75 -0.23
CA ALA A 173 15.44 -6.21 -0.07
C ALA A 173 16.23 -6.62 1.18
N ASP A 174 17.20 -5.81 1.60
CA ASP A 174 18.04 -6.01 2.77
C ASP A 174 17.39 -5.52 4.08
N VAL A 175 16.24 -4.83 4.00
CA VAL A 175 15.53 -4.33 5.17
C VAL A 175 14.81 -5.48 5.86
N PRO A 176 15.14 -5.81 7.13
CA PRO A 176 14.44 -6.86 7.85
C PRO A 176 12.97 -6.47 8.01
N ARG A 177 12.08 -7.27 7.41
CA ARG A 177 10.64 -7.07 7.55
C ARG A 177 10.22 -7.50 8.96
N PRO A 178 9.27 -6.81 9.60
CA PRO A 178 8.68 -7.31 10.84
C PRO A 178 8.14 -8.73 10.59
N PRO A 179 8.22 -9.63 11.58
CA PRO A 179 7.70 -10.98 11.44
C PRO A 179 6.19 -10.92 11.28
N VAL A 180 5.76 -10.92 10.02
CA VAL A 180 4.37 -11.19 9.64
C VAL A 180 4.31 -12.68 9.30
N ASP A 181 3.16 -13.31 9.59
CA ASP A 181 2.88 -14.68 9.16
C ASP A 181 3.36 -14.86 7.71
N ALA A 182 4.08 -15.96 7.43
CA ALA A 182 4.62 -16.24 6.10
C ALA A 182 3.52 -16.13 5.03
N LEU A 183 2.28 -16.48 5.36
CA LEU A 183 1.14 -16.35 4.45
C LEU A 183 0.79 -14.89 4.16
N VAL A 184 0.81 -14.00 5.16
CA VAL A 184 0.61 -12.55 4.94
C VAL A 184 1.78 -11.97 4.13
N ARG A 185 3.00 -12.44 4.40
CA ARG A 185 4.22 -12.04 3.69
C ARG A 185 4.18 -12.41 2.20
N GLU A 186 3.75 -13.63 1.89
CA GLU A 186 3.62 -14.13 0.51
C GLU A 186 2.32 -13.64 -0.18
N LEU A 187 1.57 -12.73 0.46
CA LEU A 187 0.24 -12.28 0.00
C LEU A 187 -0.75 -13.44 -0.22
N LEU A 188 -0.56 -14.55 0.48
CA LEU A 188 -1.46 -15.69 0.57
C LEU A 188 -2.51 -15.51 1.68
N GLN A 189 -2.40 -14.44 2.48
CA GLN A 189 -3.37 -14.06 3.49
C GLN A 189 -3.57 -12.54 3.51
N LEU A 190 -4.82 -12.12 3.50
CA LEU A 190 -5.26 -10.75 3.70
C LEU A 190 -4.99 -10.32 5.15
N PRO A 191 -4.82 -9.01 5.41
CA PRO A 191 -4.70 -8.46 6.77
C PRO A 191 -5.90 -8.81 7.68
N SER A 192 -7.05 -9.15 7.11
CA SER A 192 -8.23 -9.62 7.83
C SER A 192 -8.13 -11.06 8.34
N GLY A 193 -7.00 -11.75 8.10
CA GLY A 193 -6.79 -13.16 8.44
C GLY A 193 -7.34 -14.16 7.43
N HIS A 194 -8.02 -13.71 6.37
CA HIS A 194 -8.53 -14.59 5.30
C HIS A 194 -7.43 -14.93 4.30
N LEU A 195 -7.39 -16.18 3.81
CA LEU A 195 -6.45 -16.54 2.74
C LEU A 195 -6.78 -15.77 1.46
N ALA A 196 -5.77 -15.13 0.89
CA ALA A 196 -5.85 -14.48 -0.40
C ALA A 196 -5.56 -15.50 -1.51
N PRO A 197 -6.34 -15.51 -2.60
CA PRO A 197 -6.02 -16.33 -3.75
C PRO A 197 -4.65 -15.88 -4.31
N PRO A 198 -3.72 -16.80 -4.62
CA PRO A 198 -2.43 -16.43 -5.23
C PRO A 198 -2.62 -15.54 -6.47
N PRO A 199 -1.69 -14.59 -6.71
CA PRO A 199 -1.73 -13.76 -7.90
C PRO A 199 -1.70 -14.66 -9.14
N GLN A 200 -2.78 -14.60 -9.92
CA GLN A 200 -2.98 -15.53 -11.03
C GLN A 200 -1.94 -15.29 -12.12
N GLY A 201 -1.17 -16.33 -12.45
CA GLY A 201 -0.66 -16.50 -13.81
C GLY A 201 -1.81 -16.97 -14.70
N ALA A 202 -1.88 -16.46 -15.93
CA ALA A 202 -2.89 -16.86 -16.91
C ALA A 202 -2.92 -18.40 -17.05
N GLY A 203 -4.06 -19.03 -16.74
CA GLY A 203 -4.34 -20.42 -17.14
C GLY A 203 -4.61 -21.47 -16.05
N ARG A 204 -4.61 -21.15 -14.75
CA ARG A 204 -4.99 -22.15 -13.71
C ARG A 204 -6.50 -22.16 -13.43
N ARG A 205 -7.13 -23.33 -13.54
CA ARG A 205 -8.58 -23.55 -13.28
C ARG A 205 -8.93 -23.77 -11.80
N SER A 206 -7.93 -23.96 -10.93
CA SER A 206 -8.10 -24.14 -9.48
C SER A 206 -6.93 -23.51 -8.71
N LEU A 207 -7.18 -23.05 -7.48
CA LEU A 207 -6.16 -22.52 -6.57
C LEU A 207 -5.34 -23.63 -5.90
N GLY A 208 -5.68 -24.90 -6.17
CA GLY A 208 -5.05 -26.07 -5.59
C GLY A 208 -6.02 -26.90 -4.73
N LEU A 209 -5.47 -27.96 -4.15
CA LEU A 209 -6.17 -28.90 -3.27
C LEU A 209 -6.03 -28.43 -1.81
N VAL A 210 -7.14 -28.22 -1.13
CA VAL A 210 -7.16 -27.93 0.31
C VAL A 210 -7.47 -29.22 1.05
N ARG A 211 -6.58 -29.58 1.98
CA ARG A 211 -6.77 -30.68 2.93
C ARG A 211 -6.90 -30.10 4.33
N VAL A 212 -7.98 -30.43 5.01
CA VAL A 212 -8.18 -30.12 6.42
C VAL A 212 -7.84 -31.39 7.18
N PHE A 213 -6.95 -31.27 8.17
CA PHE A 213 -6.54 -32.36 9.01
C PHE A 213 -7.28 -32.31 10.36
N ASN A 214 -7.52 -33.47 10.99
CA ASN A 214 -7.98 -33.55 12.38
C ASN A 214 -6.79 -33.46 13.34
N ASP A 215 -7.09 -33.45 14.64
CA ASP A 215 -6.06 -33.35 15.70
C ASP A 215 -5.14 -34.60 15.76
N ALA A 216 -5.50 -35.68 15.06
CA ALA A 216 -4.68 -36.88 14.87
C ALA A 216 -3.81 -36.83 13.60
N GLY A 217 -3.86 -35.74 12.81
CA GLY A 217 -3.11 -35.59 11.56
C GLY A 217 -3.71 -36.31 10.36
N GLU A 218 -4.94 -36.83 10.46
CA GLU A 218 -5.65 -37.48 9.36
C GLU A 218 -6.49 -36.48 8.57
N VAL A 219 -6.68 -36.72 7.27
CA VAL A 219 -7.45 -35.82 6.40
C VAL A 219 -8.94 -35.91 6.75
N ARG A 220 -9.46 -34.89 7.41
CA ARG A 220 -10.88 -34.71 7.76
C ARG A 220 -11.74 -34.29 6.56
N SER A 221 -11.20 -33.44 5.68
CA SER A 221 -11.90 -33.04 4.46
C SER A 221 -10.93 -32.61 3.38
N GLU A 222 -11.27 -32.92 2.13
CA GLU A 222 -10.49 -32.54 0.96
C GLU A 222 -11.43 -31.85 -0.04
N TYR A 223 -11.04 -30.65 -0.50
CA TYR A 223 -11.78 -29.93 -1.54
C TYR A 223 -10.84 -29.11 -2.40
N THR A 224 -11.19 -28.94 -3.67
CA THR A 224 -10.49 -28.04 -4.59
C THR A 224 -11.17 -26.70 -4.61
N ILE A 225 -10.41 -25.62 -4.45
CA ILE A 225 -10.96 -24.28 -4.63
C ILE A 225 -10.90 -23.95 -6.12
N ALA A 226 -12.07 -23.92 -6.76
CA ALA A 226 -12.19 -23.47 -8.14
C ALA A 226 -11.80 -21.99 -8.24
N VAL A 227 -11.01 -21.65 -9.26
CA VAL A 227 -10.80 -20.24 -9.61
C VAL A 227 -12.07 -19.78 -10.31
N ALA A 228 -12.88 -18.95 -9.64
CA ALA A 228 -13.86 -18.17 -10.36
C ALA A 228 -13.09 -17.26 -11.32
N GLY A 229 -13.24 -17.47 -12.63
CA GLY A 229 -12.70 -16.56 -13.63
C GLY A 229 -13.13 -15.12 -13.31
N ASN A 230 -12.31 -14.15 -13.74
CA ASN A 230 -12.32 -12.71 -13.43
C ASN A 230 -13.65 -11.93 -13.41
N HIS A 231 -14.81 -12.55 -13.65
CA HIS A 231 -16.10 -11.86 -13.65
C HIS A 231 -16.49 -11.28 -12.29
N ALA A 232 -16.16 -11.95 -11.17
CA ALA A 232 -16.57 -11.46 -9.85
C ALA A 232 -15.76 -10.24 -9.37
N PHE A 233 -14.47 -10.15 -9.71
CA PHE A 233 -13.64 -8.98 -9.38
C PHE A 233 -13.87 -7.82 -10.36
N ASP A 234 -14.17 -8.11 -11.63
CA ASP A 234 -14.58 -7.08 -12.59
C ASP A 234 -15.97 -6.51 -12.25
N GLU A 235 -16.90 -7.32 -11.76
CA GLU A 235 -18.20 -6.85 -11.26
C GLU A 235 -18.04 -6.01 -9.98
N LEU A 236 -17.25 -6.47 -8.99
CA LEU A 236 -16.99 -5.68 -7.78
C LEU A 236 -16.27 -4.36 -8.10
N ALA A 237 -15.26 -4.40 -8.98
CA ALA A 237 -14.52 -3.20 -9.37
C ALA A 237 -15.37 -2.24 -10.22
N ARG A 238 -16.30 -2.74 -11.04
CA ARG A 238 -17.30 -1.91 -11.74
C ARG A 238 -18.33 -1.33 -10.78
N GLU A 239 -18.79 -2.10 -9.80
CA GLU A 239 -19.72 -1.62 -8.77
C GLU A 239 -19.08 -0.56 -7.86
N ASP A 240 -17.82 -0.73 -7.48
CA ASP A 240 -17.08 0.24 -6.67
C ASP A 240 -16.75 1.50 -7.48
N ALA A 241 -16.36 1.36 -8.76
CA ALA A 241 -16.16 2.51 -9.65
C ALA A 241 -17.46 3.28 -9.91
N ALA A 242 -18.59 2.59 -10.11
CA ALA A 242 -19.90 3.23 -10.29
C ALA A 242 -20.40 3.94 -9.02
N ARG A 243 -20.05 3.42 -7.83
CA ARG A 243 -20.34 4.09 -6.55
C ARG A 243 -19.46 5.32 -6.32
N GLU A 244 -18.19 5.24 -6.70
CA GLU A 244 -17.26 6.38 -6.60
C GLU A 244 -17.68 7.49 -7.57
N GLU A 245 -18.10 7.14 -8.78
CA GLU A 245 -18.64 8.07 -9.78
C GLU A 245 -19.99 8.68 -9.34
N ALA A 246 -20.87 7.90 -8.72
CA ALA A 246 -22.12 8.39 -8.13
C ALA A 246 -21.91 9.27 -6.88
N ALA A 247 -20.88 9.02 -6.08
CA ALA A 247 -20.51 9.85 -4.94
C ALA A 247 -19.90 11.19 -5.37
N LEU A 248 -19.19 11.22 -6.49
CA LEU A 248 -18.61 12.42 -7.10
C LEU A 248 -19.67 13.28 -7.84
N ALA A 249 -20.77 12.70 -8.31
CA ALA A 249 -21.83 13.40 -9.05
C ALA A 249 -22.88 14.14 -8.18
N GLY A 250 -22.84 13.97 -6.85
CA GLY A 250 -23.59 14.80 -5.90
C GLY A 250 -24.95 14.24 -5.42
N GLY A 251 -25.04 14.07 -4.09
CA GLY A 251 -26.26 14.31 -3.29
C GLY A 251 -27.30 13.18 -3.17
N GLY A 252 -27.02 12.15 -2.36
CA GLY A 252 -28.07 11.25 -1.87
C GLY A 252 -27.56 10.18 -0.90
N VAL A 253 -28.07 10.19 0.34
CA VAL A 253 -27.76 9.18 1.37
C VAL A 253 -28.27 7.81 0.92
N PRO A 254 -27.44 6.75 0.86
CA PRO A 254 -27.91 5.41 0.55
C PRO A 254 -28.69 4.82 1.75
N PRO A 255 -29.73 4.00 1.51
CA PRO A 255 -30.55 3.44 2.59
C PRO A 255 -29.74 2.44 3.43
N PRO A 256 -30.10 2.25 4.72
CA PRO A 256 -29.39 1.32 5.58
C PRO A 256 -29.58 -0.12 5.11
N MET A 257 -28.54 -0.93 5.33
CA MET A 257 -28.43 -2.33 4.97
C MET A 257 -29.73 -3.11 5.22
N ALA A 258 -30.34 -3.61 4.14
CA ALA A 258 -31.28 -4.71 4.23
C ALA A 258 -30.49 -6.00 4.53
N THR A 259 -30.77 -6.55 5.70
CA THR A 259 -30.26 -7.82 6.22
C THR A 259 -30.51 -8.96 5.24
N ARG A 260 -29.43 -9.67 4.86
CA ARG A 260 -29.37 -11.05 4.32
C ARG A 260 -30.29 -11.41 3.14
N ARG A 261 -29.64 -11.70 2.00
CA ARG A 261 -29.89 -12.97 1.28
C ARG A 261 -28.57 -13.69 1.04
N THR A 262 -28.39 -14.76 1.80
CA THR A 262 -27.42 -15.82 1.57
C THR A 262 -27.45 -16.22 0.09
N LEU A 263 -26.33 -16.05 -0.60
CA LEU A 263 -26.07 -16.70 -1.88
C LEU A 263 -26.13 -18.21 -1.64
N ARG A 264 -27.28 -18.81 -1.96
CA ARG A 264 -27.43 -20.26 -2.11
C ARG A 264 -26.46 -20.69 -3.20
N CYS A 265 -25.31 -21.25 -2.81
CA CYS A 265 -24.59 -22.17 -3.66
C CYS A 265 -25.58 -23.25 -4.11
N ARG A 266 -25.94 -23.26 -5.39
CA ARG A 266 -26.60 -24.40 -6.03
C ARG A 266 -25.67 -25.60 -5.79
N ARG A 267 -26.07 -26.50 -4.88
CA ARG A 267 -25.44 -27.80 -4.69
C ARG A 267 -25.42 -28.52 -6.05
N GLY A 268 -24.25 -28.56 -6.69
CA GLY A 268 -23.98 -29.56 -7.72
C GLY A 268 -24.10 -30.93 -7.06
N ARG A 269 -24.93 -31.81 -7.65
CA ARG A 269 -25.09 -33.19 -7.19
C ARG A 269 -23.72 -33.89 -7.14
N PRO A 270 -23.39 -34.61 -6.05
CA PRO A 270 -22.21 -35.46 -6.04
C PRO A 270 -22.47 -36.67 -6.96
N THR A 271 -21.64 -36.84 -7.99
CA THR A 271 -21.54 -38.10 -8.71
C THR A 271 -20.85 -39.12 -7.81
N ARG A 272 -21.64 -39.98 -7.15
CA ARG A 272 -21.14 -41.22 -6.53
C ARG A 272 -20.61 -42.12 -7.64
N ARG A 273 -19.29 -42.34 -7.69
CA ARG A 273 -18.73 -43.55 -8.31
C ARG A 273 -18.86 -44.68 -7.28
N THR A 274 -19.80 -45.58 -7.50
CA THR A 274 -19.80 -46.90 -6.90
C THR A 274 -18.71 -47.72 -7.56
N SER A 275 -17.67 -48.09 -6.80
CA SER A 275 -16.80 -49.20 -7.14
C SER A 275 -17.59 -50.50 -6.95
N GLY A 276 -17.88 -51.18 -8.05
CA GLY A 276 -18.33 -52.57 -8.06
C GLY A 276 -17.41 -53.34 -9.01
N GLY A 277 -16.89 -54.47 -8.53
CA GLY A 277 -15.91 -55.32 -9.21
C GLY A 277 -14.61 -55.39 -8.44
#